data_AF-A0A3S5A075-F1
#
_entry.id   AF-A0A3S5A075-F1
#
_cell.length_a   1.000
_cell.length_b   1.000
_cell.length_c   1.000
_cell.angle_alpha   90.00
_cell.angle_beta   90.00
_cell.angle_gamma   90.00
#
_symmetry.space_group_name_H-M   'P 1'
#
loop_
_entity.id
_entity.type
_entity.pdbx_description
1 polymer ?
#
loop_
_entity_poly.entity_id
_entity_poly.type
_entity_poly.pdbx_seq_one_letter_code
_entity_poly.pdbx_strand_id
1 'polypeptide(L)'
;MIFSSHKFLTITFLLLISICGFKNAHAEFSLTELSLSGLTFNEKYKRIKERLQVVKKRIKFIKNTFADWTLSQIRVPKTEYHKLIQEQRDLISESDNLNSKLRALVEEQKDLISRAHRARAYEAGEYEKKLVKAQEHLRSQGLYALGLDKEGYLEEEEINEILKIYPQFIFMCKIHENMLYTDVGPLLRKDFGWKKENFSWVNDAIKFIDQEFIEGMKEVMVLDGSKHENFSDFEKDVMNSMRDEIIRNPSDVEKIPSMCKAVKKLHDIMLPNRRKNIINRIGSHIEEWLHQR
;
A
#
# COMPACT_ATOMS: atom_id res chain seq x y z
N MET A 1 -28.06 -17.95 45.13
CA MET A 1 -26.95 -17.04 44.74
C MET A 1 -26.34 -17.32 43.35
N ILE A 2 -26.56 -18.49 42.72
CA ILE A 2 -25.96 -18.85 41.41
C ILE A 2 -26.63 -18.14 40.20
N PHE A 3 -27.89 -17.70 40.34
CA PHE A 3 -28.61 -16.98 39.27
C PHE A 3 -28.15 -15.52 39.05
N SER A 4 -27.47 -14.92 40.04
CA SER A 4 -26.98 -13.54 39.95
C SER A 4 -25.69 -13.44 39.14
N SER A 5 -24.77 -14.38 39.33
CA SER A 5 -23.48 -14.42 38.65
C SER A 5 -23.60 -14.71 37.16
N HIS A 6 -24.55 -15.54 36.72
CA HIS A 6 -24.80 -15.78 35.29
C HIS A 6 -25.35 -14.54 34.59
N LYS A 7 -26.35 -13.86 35.16
CA LYS A 7 -26.86 -12.60 34.58
C LYS A 7 -25.79 -11.51 34.53
N PHE A 8 -24.96 -11.41 35.57
CA PHE A 8 -23.84 -10.48 35.59
C PHE A 8 -22.80 -10.82 34.52
N LEU A 9 -22.45 -12.11 34.34
CA LEU A 9 -21.56 -12.56 33.27
C LEU A 9 -22.13 -12.25 31.89
N THR A 10 -23.41 -12.52 31.64
CA THR A 10 -24.06 -12.22 30.36
C THR A 10 -24.10 -10.72 30.08
N ILE A 11 -24.43 -9.89 31.08
CA ILE A 11 -24.41 -8.42 30.95
C ILE A 11 -23.00 -7.91 30.73
N THR A 12 -22.00 -8.47 31.42
CA THR A 12 -20.59 -8.08 31.25
C THR A 12 -20.08 -8.50 29.86
N PHE A 13 -20.50 -9.67 29.36
CA PHE A 13 -20.17 -10.13 28.01
C PHE A 13 -20.86 -9.27 26.94
N LEU A 14 -22.13 -8.92 27.12
CA LEU A 14 -22.87 -8.03 26.22
C LEU A 14 -22.31 -6.60 26.23
N LEU A 15 -21.92 -6.08 27.40
CA LEU A 15 -21.26 -4.78 27.52
C LEU A 15 -19.85 -4.80 26.94
N LEU A 16 -19.09 -5.90 27.10
CA LEU A 16 -17.80 -6.06 26.42
C LEU A 16 -17.97 -6.06 24.90
N ILE A 17 -18.99 -6.77 24.39
CA ILE A 17 -19.33 -6.78 22.97
C ILE A 17 -19.75 -5.37 22.50
N SER A 18 -20.51 -4.60 23.30
CA SER A 18 -20.86 -3.22 22.94
C SER A 18 -19.69 -2.23 23.03
N ILE A 19 -18.76 -2.41 23.97
CA ILE A 19 -17.58 -1.53 24.14
C ILE A 19 -16.51 -1.84 23.09
N CYS A 20 -16.30 -3.13 22.75
CA CYS A 20 -15.51 -3.54 21.58
C CYS A 20 -16.20 -3.10 20.28
N GLY A 21 -17.53 -3.30 20.22
CA GLY A 21 -18.51 -2.77 19.27
C GLY A 21 -18.23 -1.34 18.86
N PHE A 22 -18.15 -0.46 19.85
CA PHE A 22 -17.98 0.97 19.59
C PHE A 22 -16.60 1.32 19.02
N LYS A 23 -15.55 0.55 19.30
CA LYS A 23 -14.20 0.80 18.76
C LYS A 23 -14.06 0.32 17.33
N ASN A 24 -14.61 -0.85 17.01
CA ASN A 24 -14.53 -1.41 15.67
C ASN A 24 -15.60 -0.83 14.75
N ALA A 25 -16.83 -0.58 15.21
CA ALA A 25 -17.83 0.12 14.41
C ALA A 25 -17.36 1.53 14.04
N HIS A 26 -16.63 2.24 14.90
CA HIS A 26 -16.06 3.55 14.51
C HIS A 26 -14.93 3.42 13.47
N ALA A 27 -14.24 2.28 13.41
CA ALA A 27 -13.24 1.95 12.40
C ALA A 27 -13.86 1.46 11.08
N GLU A 28 -14.94 0.67 11.13
CA GLU A 28 -15.72 0.17 9.98
C GLU A 28 -16.65 1.23 9.37
N PHE A 29 -17.30 2.07 10.19
CA PHE A 29 -18.11 3.20 9.71
C PHE A 29 -17.24 4.22 8.95
N SER A 30 -15.92 4.21 9.19
CA SER A 30 -14.95 4.98 8.40
C SER A 30 -14.60 4.31 7.07
N LEU A 31 -14.79 2.99 6.92
CA LEU A 31 -14.59 2.24 5.67
C LEU A 31 -15.80 2.33 4.74
N THR A 32 -17.02 2.38 5.27
CA THR A 32 -18.23 2.35 4.45
C THR A 32 -18.74 3.74 4.04
N GLU A 33 -18.77 4.77 4.89
CA GLU A 33 -19.51 5.97 4.50
C GLU A 33 -19.20 7.20 5.36
N LEU A 34 -18.49 8.16 4.79
CA LEU A 34 -18.67 9.58 5.12
C LEU A 34 -18.19 10.45 3.97
N SER A 35 -19.00 10.49 2.93
CA SER A 35 -18.81 11.33 1.77
C SER A 35 -20.01 12.25 1.63
N LEU A 36 -19.87 13.52 2.01
CA LEU A 36 -20.81 14.62 1.73
C LEU A 36 -21.19 14.75 0.22
N SER A 37 -20.56 13.97 -0.66
CA SER A 37 -20.78 13.92 -2.10
C SER A 37 -21.61 12.73 -2.60
N GLY A 38 -22.03 11.80 -1.73
CA GLY A 38 -22.87 10.65 -2.08
C GLY A 38 -22.20 9.54 -2.92
N LEU A 39 -20.90 9.67 -3.22
CA LEU A 39 -20.11 8.64 -3.92
C LEU A 39 -19.23 7.86 -2.93
N THR A 40 -19.13 6.55 -3.15
CA THR A 40 -18.20 5.63 -2.49
C THR A 40 -16.74 5.93 -2.88
N PHE A 41 -15.77 5.41 -2.12
CA PHE A 41 -14.34 5.54 -2.44
C PHE A 41 -14.02 5.06 -3.86
N ASN A 42 -14.48 3.85 -4.21
CA ASN A 42 -14.22 3.23 -5.51
C ASN A 42 -14.78 4.06 -6.66
N GLU A 43 -15.98 4.64 -6.48
CA GLU A 43 -16.58 5.51 -7.50
C GLU A 43 -15.80 6.82 -7.66
N LYS A 44 -15.35 7.44 -6.55
CA LYS A 44 -14.51 8.64 -6.61
C LYS A 44 -13.19 8.35 -7.32
N TYR A 45 -12.50 7.27 -6.93
CA TYR A 45 -11.24 6.87 -7.54
C TYR A 45 -11.41 6.61 -9.04
N LYS A 46 -12.41 5.79 -9.42
CA LYS A 46 -12.73 5.45 -10.81
C LYS A 46 -13.00 6.72 -11.63
N ARG A 47 -13.87 7.60 -11.15
CA ARG A 47 -14.22 8.85 -11.84
C ARG A 47 -13.02 9.76 -12.08
N ILE A 48 -12.16 9.92 -11.07
CA ILE A 48 -10.96 10.76 -11.19
C ILE A 48 -9.96 10.11 -12.15
N LYS A 49 -9.77 8.78 -12.09
CA LYS A 49 -8.89 8.03 -13.00
C LYS A 49 -9.36 8.13 -14.46
N GLU A 50 -10.65 7.94 -14.72
CA GLU A 50 -11.25 8.08 -16.06
C GLU A 50 -11.08 9.51 -16.59
N ARG A 51 -11.34 10.53 -15.76
CA ARG A 51 -11.14 11.93 -16.16
C ARG A 51 -9.67 12.21 -16.48
N LEU A 52 -8.74 11.72 -15.65
CA LEU A 52 -7.31 11.86 -15.87
C LEU A 52 -6.87 11.21 -17.20
N GLN A 53 -7.43 10.05 -17.55
CA GLN A 53 -7.16 9.41 -18.85
C GLN A 53 -7.62 10.26 -20.03
N VAL A 54 -8.82 10.86 -19.95
CA VAL A 54 -9.35 11.77 -20.97
C VAL A 54 -8.43 12.99 -21.12
N VAL A 55 -8.04 13.61 -20.01
CA VAL A 55 -7.13 14.77 -19.99
C VAL A 55 -5.77 14.41 -20.60
N LYS A 56 -5.16 13.28 -20.20
CA LYS A 56 -3.88 12.80 -20.77
C LYS A 56 -3.97 12.54 -22.27
N LYS A 57 -5.06 11.92 -22.75
CA LYS A 57 -5.31 11.71 -24.19
C LYS A 57 -5.36 13.04 -24.94
N ARG A 58 -6.04 14.05 -24.38
CA ARG A 58 -6.14 15.38 -25.00
C ARG A 58 -4.80 16.12 -25.01
N ILE A 59 -4.04 16.09 -23.92
CA ILE A 59 -2.67 16.65 -23.89
C ILE A 59 -1.80 15.98 -24.96
N LYS A 60 -1.87 14.64 -25.10
CA LYS A 60 -1.12 13.91 -26.12
C LYS A 60 -1.53 14.32 -27.53
N PHE A 61 -2.84 14.45 -27.78
CA PHE A 61 -3.35 14.94 -29.05
C PHE A 61 -2.76 16.33 -29.38
N ILE A 62 -2.83 17.29 -28.45
CA ILE A 62 -2.30 18.65 -28.67
C ILE A 62 -0.78 18.62 -28.93
N LYS A 63 -0.02 17.80 -28.18
CA LYS A 63 1.42 17.61 -28.41
C LYS A 63 1.72 17.11 -29.82
N ASN A 64 0.96 16.11 -30.29
CA ASN A 64 1.12 15.58 -31.64
C ASN A 64 0.78 16.64 -32.70
N THR A 65 -0.31 17.40 -32.50
CA THR A 65 -0.67 18.51 -33.40
C THR A 65 0.45 19.55 -33.52
N PHE A 66 1.08 19.94 -32.40
CA PHE A 66 2.24 20.86 -32.45
C PHE A 66 3.46 20.26 -33.17
N ALA A 67 3.72 18.96 -32.98
CA ALA A 67 4.79 18.27 -33.69
C ALA A 67 4.52 18.25 -35.20
N ASP A 68 3.30 17.91 -35.61
CA ASP A 68 2.88 17.85 -37.01
C ASP A 68 2.99 19.22 -37.69
N TRP A 69 2.57 20.29 -37.01
CA TRP A 69 2.71 21.66 -37.52
C TRP A 69 4.17 22.07 -37.72
N THR A 70 5.03 21.67 -36.78
CA THR A 70 6.46 21.94 -36.84
C THR A 70 7.11 21.20 -38.00
N LEU A 71 6.82 19.91 -38.15
CA LEU A 71 7.36 19.05 -39.21
C LEU A 71 6.85 19.47 -40.60
N SER A 72 5.59 19.87 -40.69
CA SER A 72 4.94 20.23 -41.95
C SER A 72 5.12 21.71 -42.33
N GLN A 73 5.85 22.50 -41.51
CA GLN A 73 6.01 23.95 -41.67
C GLN A 73 4.69 24.71 -41.87
N ILE A 74 3.60 24.21 -41.25
CA ILE A 74 2.26 24.78 -41.41
C ILE A 74 2.23 26.15 -40.72
N ARG A 75 1.87 27.20 -41.47
CA ARG A 75 1.57 28.51 -40.89
C ARG A 75 0.17 28.50 -40.29
N VAL A 76 0.11 28.37 -38.97
CA VAL A 76 -1.13 28.38 -38.20
C VAL A 76 -1.52 29.82 -37.84
N PRO A 77 -2.82 30.18 -37.90
CA PRO A 77 -3.29 31.46 -37.37
C PRO A 77 -2.83 31.66 -35.91
N LYS A 78 -2.30 32.85 -35.61
CA LYS A 78 -1.78 33.18 -34.26
C LYS A 78 -2.82 32.88 -33.18
N THR A 79 -4.10 33.16 -33.44
CA THR A 79 -5.22 32.93 -32.51
C THR A 79 -5.43 31.45 -32.20
N GLU A 80 -5.39 30.57 -33.19
CA GLU A 80 -5.56 29.13 -33.03
C GLU A 80 -4.38 28.49 -32.28
N TYR A 81 -3.16 28.93 -32.59
CA TYR A 81 -1.95 28.53 -31.87
C TYR A 81 -2.02 28.91 -30.39
N HIS A 82 -2.38 30.17 -30.08
CA HIS A 82 -2.49 30.61 -28.69
C HIS A 82 -3.61 29.89 -27.93
N LYS A 83 -4.74 29.58 -28.60
CA LYS A 83 -5.85 28.83 -28.01
C LYS A 83 -5.44 27.42 -27.60
N LEU A 84 -4.72 26.69 -28.46
CA LEU A 84 -4.24 25.35 -28.13
C LEU A 84 -3.16 25.35 -27.04
N ILE A 85 -2.30 26.37 -26.99
CA ILE A 85 -1.34 26.52 -25.88
C ILE A 85 -2.08 26.73 -24.56
N GLN A 86 -3.09 27.60 -24.56
CA GLN A 86 -3.88 27.84 -23.35
C GLN A 86 -4.61 26.57 -22.92
N GLU A 87 -5.27 25.88 -23.85
CA GLU A 87 -5.92 24.59 -23.59
C GLU A 87 -4.92 23.56 -23.02
N GLN A 88 -3.71 23.47 -23.57
CA GLN A 88 -2.68 22.58 -23.07
C GLN A 88 -2.29 22.91 -21.62
N ARG A 89 -2.10 24.20 -21.29
CA ARG A 89 -1.78 24.64 -19.92
C ARG A 89 -2.90 24.30 -18.94
N ASP A 90 -4.14 24.58 -19.32
CA ASP A 90 -5.32 24.31 -18.49
C ASP A 90 -5.46 22.80 -18.23
N LEU A 91 -5.25 21.97 -19.27
CA LEU A 91 -5.27 20.51 -19.13
C LEU A 91 -4.12 19.97 -18.28
N ILE A 92 -2.91 20.54 -18.37
CA ILE A 92 -1.79 20.16 -17.49
C ILE A 92 -2.14 20.48 -16.04
N SER A 93 -2.65 21.68 -15.76
CA SER A 93 -3.11 22.06 -14.42
C SER A 93 -4.22 21.14 -13.90
N GLU A 94 -5.19 20.79 -14.77
CA GLU A 94 -6.24 19.84 -14.43
C GLU A 94 -5.65 18.45 -14.11
N SER A 95 -4.71 17.96 -14.94
CA SER A 95 -4.01 16.69 -14.72
C SER A 95 -3.30 16.67 -13.36
N ASP A 96 -2.58 17.73 -13.00
CA ASP A 96 -1.87 17.82 -11.73
C ASP A 96 -2.83 17.82 -10.53
N ASN A 97 -3.94 18.55 -10.64
CA ASN A 97 -5.00 18.54 -9.62
C ASN A 97 -5.65 17.15 -9.46
N LEU A 98 -5.96 16.48 -10.58
CA LEU A 98 -6.51 15.12 -10.55
C LEU A 98 -5.52 14.11 -9.94
N ASN A 99 -4.23 14.21 -10.27
CA ASN A 99 -3.19 13.38 -9.66
C ASN A 99 -3.06 13.64 -8.15
N SER A 100 -3.16 14.90 -7.71
CA SER A 100 -3.17 15.26 -6.29
C SER A 100 -4.37 14.63 -5.56
N LYS A 101 -5.57 14.72 -6.16
CA LYS A 101 -6.77 14.09 -5.61
C LYS A 101 -6.68 12.56 -5.55
N LEU A 102 -6.11 11.91 -6.57
CA LEU A 102 -5.87 10.46 -6.53
C LEU A 102 -4.93 10.08 -5.40
N ARG A 103 -3.81 10.81 -5.24
CA ARG A 103 -2.88 10.58 -4.13
C ARG A 103 -3.53 10.76 -2.77
N ALA A 104 -4.30 11.83 -2.59
CA ALA A 104 -5.03 12.06 -1.34
C ALA A 104 -6.01 10.92 -1.01
N LEU A 105 -6.73 10.41 -2.02
CA LEU A 105 -7.61 9.25 -1.83
C LEU A 105 -6.83 7.99 -1.45
N VAL A 106 -5.72 7.71 -2.13
CA VAL A 106 -4.89 6.53 -1.81
C VAL A 106 -4.34 6.64 -0.38
N GLU A 107 -3.90 7.82 0.06
CA GLU A 107 -3.44 8.05 1.44
C GLU A 107 -4.57 7.89 2.47
N GLU A 108 -5.78 8.37 2.16
CA GLU A 108 -6.96 8.14 2.99
C GLU A 108 -7.27 6.64 3.13
N GLN A 109 -7.22 5.89 2.03
CA GLN A 109 -7.43 4.45 2.05
C GLN A 109 -6.35 3.70 2.83
N LYS A 110 -5.07 4.06 2.64
CA LYS A 110 -3.93 3.52 3.40
C LYS A 110 -4.14 3.71 4.91
N ASP A 111 -4.50 4.92 5.33
CA ASP A 111 -4.71 5.23 6.74
C ASP A 111 -5.91 4.47 7.33
N LEU A 112 -7.01 4.36 6.58
CA LEU A 112 -8.18 3.57 6.97
C LEU A 112 -7.84 2.10 7.18
N ILE A 113 -7.19 1.47 6.21
CA ILE A 113 -6.77 0.06 6.26
C ILE A 113 -5.81 -0.15 7.45
N SER A 114 -4.86 0.75 7.66
CA SER A 114 -3.92 0.71 8.79
C SER A 114 -4.61 0.86 10.15
N ARG A 115 -5.56 1.80 10.28
CA ARG A 115 -6.35 1.97 11.51
C ARG A 115 -7.19 0.73 11.82
N ALA A 116 -7.89 0.17 10.83
CA ALA A 116 -8.68 -1.04 10.98
C ALA A 116 -7.81 -2.23 11.43
N HIS A 117 -6.67 -2.44 10.77
CA HIS A 117 -5.73 -3.49 11.16
C HIS A 117 -5.19 -3.31 12.58
N ARG A 118 -4.83 -2.08 12.97
CA ARG A 118 -4.38 -1.79 14.34
C ARG A 118 -5.45 -2.15 15.37
N ALA A 119 -6.68 -1.74 15.14
CA ALA A 119 -7.80 -2.02 16.03
C ALA A 119 -8.07 -3.52 16.19
N ARG A 120 -8.03 -4.28 15.08
CA ARG A 120 -8.27 -5.74 15.10
C ARG A 120 -7.11 -6.53 15.68
N ALA A 121 -5.88 -6.17 15.30
CA ALA A 121 -4.71 -7.02 15.51
C ALA A 121 -3.94 -6.73 16.80
N TYR A 122 -3.99 -5.52 17.34
CA TYR A 122 -3.18 -5.11 18.50
C TYR A 122 -4.02 -4.84 19.74
N GLU A 123 -3.45 -5.10 20.92
CA GLU A 123 -3.99 -4.58 22.17
C GLU A 123 -3.69 -3.07 22.32
N ALA A 124 -4.47 -2.39 23.15
CA ALA A 124 -4.25 -0.97 23.44
C ALA A 124 -2.82 -0.75 23.98
N GLY A 125 -2.05 0.13 23.33
CA GLY A 125 -0.66 0.42 23.70
C GLY A 125 0.35 -0.64 23.23
N GLU A 126 -0.07 -1.75 22.62
CA GLU A 126 0.84 -2.75 22.06
C GLU A 126 1.50 -2.23 20.78
N TYR A 127 0.69 -1.67 19.88
CA TYR A 127 1.16 -1.13 18.61
C TYR A 127 2.22 -0.05 18.84
N GLU A 128 1.96 0.91 19.73
CA GLU A 128 2.87 2.03 20.02
C GLU A 128 4.20 1.53 20.59
N LYS A 129 4.17 0.54 21.48
CA LYS A 129 5.39 -0.08 22.03
C LYS A 129 6.19 -0.80 20.95
N LYS A 130 5.53 -1.46 19.99
CA LYS A 130 6.19 -2.14 18.87
C LYS A 130 6.71 -1.13 17.86
N LEU A 131 5.98 -0.04 17.62
CA LEU A 131 6.40 1.04 16.75
C LEU A 131 7.70 1.68 17.23
N VAL A 132 7.82 1.99 18.53
CA VAL A 132 9.07 2.53 19.10
C VAL A 132 10.24 1.58 18.86
N LYS A 133 10.06 0.27 19.13
CA LYS A 133 11.10 -0.74 18.87
C LYS A 133 11.46 -0.84 17.39
N ALA A 134 10.48 -0.72 16.51
CA ALA A 134 10.66 -0.76 15.07
C ALA A 134 11.42 0.49 14.58
N GLN A 135 11.10 1.67 15.11
CA GLN A 135 11.83 2.91 14.86
C GLN A 135 13.29 2.81 15.34
N GLU A 136 13.52 2.32 16.56
CA GLU A 136 14.88 2.07 17.09
C GLU A 136 15.65 1.09 16.20
N HIS A 137 14.99 0.01 15.76
CA HIS A 137 15.58 -0.93 14.83
C HIS A 137 15.97 -0.25 13.52
N LEU A 138 15.07 0.51 12.89
CA LEU A 138 15.35 1.20 11.64
C LEU A 138 16.45 2.27 11.80
N ARG A 139 16.50 3.02 12.91
CA ARG A 139 17.60 3.96 13.20
C ARG A 139 18.95 3.25 13.32
N SER A 140 18.95 2.04 13.88
CA SER A 140 20.17 1.23 14.04
C SER A 140 20.63 0.55 12.74
N GLN A 141 19.72 0.37 11.79
CA GLN A 141 20.03 -0.13 10.46
C GLN A 141 20.44 1.07 9.59
N GLY A 142 21.69 1.14 9.15
CA GLY A 142 22.08 2.14 8.14
C GLY A 142 21.22 2.00 6.88
N LEU A 143 21.06 3.08 6.11
CA LEU A 143 20.26 3.14 4.88
C LEU A 143 20.51 1.98 3.90
N TYR A 144 21.77 1.51 3.85
CA TYR A 144 22.20 0.38 3.03
C TYR A 144 21.48 -0.94 3.36
N ALA A 145 21.14 -1.18 4.63
CA ALA A 145 20.45 -2.41 5.04
C ALA A 145 19.00 -2.50 4.51
N LEU A 146 18.44 -1.37 4.09
CA LEU A 146 17.12 -1.28 3.45
C LEU A 146 17.22 -1.17 1.92
N GLY A 147 18.42 -1.36 1.36
CA GLY A 147 18.67 -1.26 -0.08
C GLY A 147 18.69 0.17 -0.61
N LEU A 148 18.87 1.18 0.25
CA LEU A 148 18.95 2.59 -0.16
C LEU A 148 20.42 3.01 -0.34
N ASP A 149 20.74 3.58 -1.51
CA ASP A 149 22.08 4.03 -1.90
C ASP A 149 22.50 5.38 -1.32
N LYS A 150 22.13 5.62 -0.07
CA LYS A 150 22.50 6.86 0.63
C LYS A 150 23.40 6.53 1.82
N GLU A 151 24.52 7.24 1.94
CA GLU A 151 25.22 7.35 3.21
C GLU A 151 24.44 8.28 4.13
N GLY A 152 24.17 7.85 5.37
CA GLY A 152 23.41 8.63 6.33
C GLY A 152 22.50 7.80 7.23
N TYR A 153 21.71 8.51 8.02
CA TYR A 153 20.67 7.95 8.88
C TYR A 153 19.30 8.31 8.29
N LEU A 154 18.32 7.44 8.49
CA LEU A 154 16.93 7.78 8.17
C LEU A 154 16.45 8.90 9.09
N GLU A 155 15.87 9.94 8.50
CA GLU A 155 15.15 10.95 9.27
C GLU A 155 13.87 10.35 9.87
N GLU A 156 13.35 10.96 10.94
CA GLU A 156 12.17 10.43 11.63
C GLU A 156 10.94 10.33 10.71
N GLU A 157 10.79 11.28 9.79
CA GLU A 157 9.72 11.26 8.78
C GLU A 157 9.85 10.06 7.84
N GLU A 158 11.05 9.77 7.33
CA GLU A 158 11.32 8.62 6.46
C GLU A 158 11.06 7.29 7.17
N ILE A 159 11.46 7.18 8.45
CA ILE A 159 11.18 5.99 9.27
C ILE A 159 9.67 5.78 9.40
N ASN A 160 8.94 6.85 9.70
CA ASN A 160 7.49 6.76 9.87
C ASN A 160 6.80 6.35 8.58
N GLU A 161 7.25 6.85 7.43
CA GLU A 161 6.73 6.41 6.12
C GLU A 161 7.03 4.93 5.84
N ILE A 162 8.27 4.47 6.07
CA ILE A 162 8.63 3.05 5.94
C ILE A 162 7.74 2.17 6.81
N LEU A 163 7.46 2.59 8.05
CA LEU A 163 6.61 1.85 8.99
C LEU A 163 5.13 1.86 8.59
N LYS A 164 4.64 2.90 7.91
CA LYS A 164 3.27 2.91 7.37
C LYS A 164 3.12 1.91 6.23
N ILE A 165 4.13 1.81 5.37
CA ILE A 165 4.07 0.98 4.16
C ILE A 165 4.77 -0.37 4.30
N TYR A 166 5.31 -0.72 5.47
CA TYR A 166 6.13 -1.92 5.62
C TYR A 166 5.49 -3.23 5.12
N PRO A 167 4.16 -3.42 5.20
CA PRO A 167 3.53 -4.62 4.66
C PRO A 167 3.59 -4.70 3.14
N GLN A 168 3.68 -3.58 2.43
CA GLN A 168 3.96 -3.56 0.98
C GLN A 168 5.30 -4.22 0.67
N PHE A 169 6.32 -4.00 1.51
CA PHE A 169 7.62 -4.65 1.34
C PHE A 169 7.54 -6.18 1.52
N ILE A 170 6.61 -6.70 2.33
CA ILE A 170 6.37 -8.14 2.45
C ILE A 170 5.89 -8.69 1.09
N PHE A 171 4.95 -8.00 0.43
CA PHE A 171 4.50 -8.39 -0.91
C PHE A 171 5.59 -8.24 -1.97
N MET A 172 6.42 -7.19 -1.91
CA MET A 172 7.58 -7.07 -2.80
C MET A 172 8.55 -8.24 -2.61
N CYS A 173 8.84 -8.62 -1.37
CA CYS A 173 9.65 -9.81 -1.09
C CYS A 173 8.98 -11.11 -1.56
N LYS A 174 7.64 -11.16 -1.62
CA LYS A 174 6.91 -12.30 -2.21
C LYS A 174 7.13 -12.36 -3.72
N ILE A 175 7.06 -11.23 -4.41
CA ILE A 175 7.32 -11.15 -5.85
C ILE A 175 8.77 -11.56 -6.14
N HIS A 176 9.73 -11.10 -5.35
CA HIS A 176 11.13 -11.54 -5.46
C HIS A 176 11.32 -13.03 -5.15
N GLU A 177 10.59 -13.60 -4.18
CA GLU A 177 10.56 -15.05 -3.97
C GLU A 177 10.11 -15.77 -5.24
N ASN A 178 9.03 -15.30 -5.86
CA ASN A 178 8.46 -15.91 -7.06
C ASN A 178 9.46 -15.88 -8.24
N MET A 179 10.27 -14.82 -8.36
CA MET A 179 11.33 -14.73 -9.37
C MET A 179 12.36 -15.86 -9.29
N LEU A 180 12.65 -16.41 -8.11
CA LEU A 180 13.57 -17.55 -7.97
C LEU A 180 13.09 -18.83 -8.67
N TYR A 181 11.81 -18.90 -9.01
CA TYR A 181 11.17 -20.02 -9.69
C TYR A 181 10.91 -19.74 -11.19
N THR A 182 11.42 -18.64 -11.71
CA THR A 182 11.32 -18.27 -13.13
C THR A 182 12.59 -18.65 -13.90
N ASP A 183 12.59 -18.33 -15.20
CA ASP A 183 13.72 -18.51 -16.12
C ASP A 183 15.00 -17.78 -15.68
N VAL A 184 14.88 -16.65 -14.97
CA VAL A 184 16.03 -15.90 -14.43
C VAL A 184 16.49 -16.39 -13.05
N GLY A 185 15.75 -17.30 -12.41
CA GLY A 185 16.08 -17.82 -11.08
C GLY A 185 17.49 -18.42 -10.95
N PRO A 186 17.98 -19.24 -11.92
CA PRO A 186 19.35 -19.74 -11.90
C PRO A 186 20.41 -18.62 -11.93
N LEU A 187 20.17 -17.57 -12.72
CA LEU A 187 21.04 -16.39 -12.81
C LEU A 187 21.09 -15.65 -11.47
N LEU A 188 19.93 -15.38 -10.87
CA LEU A 188 19.81 -14.72 -9.56
C LEU A 188 20.56 -15.47 -8.44
N ARG A 189 20.48 -16.80 -8.45
CA ARG A 189 21.21 -17.63 -7.48
C ARG A 189 22.73 -17.59 -7.70
N LYS A 190 23.17 -17.68 -8.95
CA LYS A 190 24.59 -17.82 -9.30
C LYS A 190 25.33 -16.49 -9.22
N ASP A 191 24.77 -15.45 -9.82
CA ASP A 191 25.49 -14.20 -10.09
C ASP A 191 25.18 -13.14 -9.02
N PHE A 192 24.04 -13.24 -8.33
CA PHE A 192 23.61 -12.29 -7.29
C PHE A 192 23.50 -12.93 -5.90
N GLY A 193 23.80 -14.23 -5.78
CA GLY A 193 23.82 -14.93 -4.50
C GLY A 193 22.46 -15.03 -3.79
N TRP A 194 21.34 -14.84 -4.50
CA TRP A 194 20.02 -14.97 -3.91
C TRP A 194 19.79 -16.40 -3.41
N LYS A 195 19.30 -16.55 -2.17
CA LYS A 195 18.98 -17.87 -1.61
C LYS A 195 17.51 -17.95 -1.22
N LYS A 196 16.94 -19.15 -1.27
CA LYS A 196 15.52 -19.38 -0.92
C LYS A 196 15.22 -18.94 0.52
N GLU A 197 16.19 -19.13 1.42
CA GLU A 197 16.07 -18.80 2.84
C GLU A 197 15.95 -17.28 3.09
N ASN A 198 16.38 -16.44 2.13
CA ASN A 198 16.20 -15.00 2.22
C ASN A 198 14.72 -14.58 2.12
N PHE A 199 13.89 -15.42 1.52
CA PHE A 199 12.50 -15.10 1.16
C PHE A 199 11.46 -16.07 1.75
N SER A 200 11.87 -17.26 2.20
CA SER A 200 10.95 -18.34 2.63
C SER A 200 10.01 -17.94 3.78
N TRP A 201 10.34 -16.91 4.55
CA TRP A 201 9.54 -16.38 5.66
C TRP A 201 8.28 -15.64 5.19
N VAL A 202 8.24 -15.17 3.94
CA VAL A 202 7.20 -14.28 3.43
C VAL A 202 5.83 -14.96 3.41
N ASN A 203 5.77 -16.22 3.01
CA ASN A 203 4.50 -16.98 2.98
C ASN A 203 3.90 -17.12 4.38
N ASP A 204 4.73 -17.28 5.40
CA ASP A 204 4.26 -17.34 6.78
C ASP A 204 3.85 -15.95 7.27
N ALA A 205 4.64 -14.91 6.99
CA ALA A 205 4.29 -13.53 7.32
C ALA A 205 2.92 -13.13 6.76
N ILE A 206 2.63 -13.46 5.49
CA ILE A 206 1.32 -13.22 4.87
C ILE A 206 0.21 -13.96 5.64
N LYS A 207 0.38 -15.24 6.00
CA LYS A 207 -0.61 -15.95 6.84
C LYS A 207 -0.79 -15.33 8.24
N PHE A 208 0.23 -14.62 8.73
CA PHE A 208 0.19 -13.96 10.02
C PHE A 208 -0.46 -12.56 9.99
N ILE A 209 -0.73 -12.02 8.81
CA ILE A 209 -1.41 -10.74 8.63
C ILE A 209 -2.91 -11.00 8.44
N ASP A 210 -3.72 -10.02 8.82
CA ASP A 210 -5.16 -10.04 8.63
C ASP A 210 -5.53 -10.04 7.13
N GLN A 211 -6.50 -10.86 6.71
CA GLN A 211 -6.79 -11.06 5.29
C GLN A 211 -7.38 -9.80 4.63
N GLU A 212 -8.25 -9.08 5.33
CA GLU A 212 -8.79 -7.81 4.81
C GLU A 212 -7.70 -6.77 4.66
N PHE A 213 -6.77 -6.71 5.61
CA PHE A 213 -5.60 -5.85 5.49
C PHE A 213 -4.74 -6.23 4.28
N ILE A 214 -4.56 -7.53 4.01
CA ILE A 214 -3.83 -8.00 2.82
C ILE A 214 -4.50 -7.52 1.54
N GLU A 215 -5.81 -7.70 1.39
CA GLU A 215 -6.53 -7.28 0.19
C GLU A 215 -6.51 -5.76 0.04
N GLY A 216 -6.75 -4.99 1.10
CA GLY A 216 -6.65 -3.54 1.08
C GLY A 216 -5.25 -3.04 0.68
N MET A 217 -4.18 -3.70 1.15
CA MET A 217 -2.82 -3.32 0.78
C MET A 217 -2.51 -3.64 -0.69
N LYS A 218 -3.00 -4.77 -1.22
CA LYS A 218 -2.88 -5.08 -2.66
C LYS A 218 -3.61 -4.04 -3.51
N GLU A 219 -4.81 -3.64 -3.10
CA GLU A 219 -5.54 -2.55 -3.75
C GLU A 219 -4.70 -1.29 -3.77
N VAL A 220 -4.22 -0.82 -2.61
CA VAL A 220 -3.34 0.35 -2.52
C VAL A 220 -2.15 0.27 -3.47
N MET A 221 -1.46 -0.89 -3.54
CA MET A 221 -0.31 -1.08 -4.44
C MET A 221 -0.71 -0.94 -5.92
N VAL A 222 -1.87 -1.46 -6.31
CA VAL A 222 -2.43 -1.29 -7.66
C VAL A 222 -2.79 0.16 -7.94
N LEU A 223 -3.35 0.87 -6.94
CA LEU A 223 -3.80 2.25 -7.07
C LEU A 223 -2.64 3.24 -7.17
N ASP A 224 -1.56 3.05 -6.39
CA ASP A 224 -0.33 3.86 -6.45
C ASP A 224 0.39 3.70 -7.80
N GLY A 225 0.32 2.49 -8.40
CA GLY A 225 0.93 2.22 -9.70
C GLY A 225 0.21 2.88 -10.90
N SER A 226 -1.04 3.31 -10.73
CA SER A 226 -1.92 3.99 -11.73
C SER A 226 -2.16 3.29 -13.08
N LYS A 227 -1.39 2.24 -13.42
CA LYS A 227 -1.40 1.54 -14.71
C LYS A 227 -2.04 0.15 -14.67
N HIS A 228 -2.20 -0.45 -13.50
CA HIS A 228 -2.65 -1.83 -13.36
C HIS A 228 -4.15 -1.90 -13.05
N GLU A 229 -4.80 -2.97 -13.49
CA GLU A 229 -6.20 -3.26 -13.20
C GLU A 229 -6.35 -4.16 -11.97
N ASN A 230 -5.35 -5.00 -11.70
CA ASN A 230 -5.32 -5.91 -10.57
C ASN A 230 -3.86 -6.16 -10.10
N PHE A 231 -3.73 -6.85 -8.96
CA PHE A 231 -2.43 -7.13 -8.35
C PHE A 231 -1.55 -8.07 -9.19
N SER A 232 -2.15 -8.99 -9.95
CA SER A 232 -1.39 -9.90 -10.82
C SER A 232 -0.68 -9.15 -11.96
N ASP A 233 -1.32 -8.13 -12.51
CA ASP A 233 -0.73 -7.27 -13.54
C ASP A 233 0.42 -6.44 -12.96
N PHE A 234 0.26 -5.94 -11.73
CA PHE A 234 1.31 -5.25 -11.00
C PHE A 234 2.51 -6.17 -10.74
N GLU A 235 2.28 -7.39 -10.24
CA GLU A 235 3.34 -8.38 -9.99
C GLU A 235 4.11 -8.71 -11.28
N LYS A 236 3.40 -8.88 -12.40
CA LYS A 236 4.03 -9.13 -13.70
C LYS A 236 4.90 -7.96 -14.16
N ASP A 237 4.45 -6.72 -13.96
CA ASP A 237 5.21 -5.52 -14.31
C ASP A 237 6.47 -5.39 -13.47
N VAL A 238 6.38 -5.62 -12.15
CA VAL A 238 7.53 -5.65 -11.24
C VAL A 238 8.55 -6.71 -11.68
N MET A 239 8.09 -7.94 -11.99
CA MET A 239 8.97 -8.99 -12.47
C MET A 239 9.66 -8.62 -13.79
N ASN A 240 8.96 -7.97 -14.72
CA ASN A 240 9.54 -7.51 -15.97
C ASN A 240 10.56 -6.39 -15.76
N SER A 241 10.23 -5.40 -14.91
CA SER A 241 11.16 -4.35 -14.52
C SER A 241 12.43 -4.92 -13.90
N MET A 242 12.32 -5.94 -13.04
CA MET A 242 13.50 -6.58 -12.45
C MET A 242 14.33 -7.34 -13.49
N ARG A 243 13.73 -7.91 -14.53
CA ARG A 243 14.50 -8.49 -15.64
C ARG A 243 15.34 -7.44 -16.36
N ASP A 244 14.79 -6.24 -16.53
CA ASP A 244 15.53 -5.12 -17.13
C ASP A 244 16.65 -4.63 -16.19
N GLU A 245 16.40 -4.56 -14.88
CA GLU A 245 17.38 -4.13 -13.88
C GLU A 245 18.57 -5.09 -13.73
N ILE A 246 18.37 -6.40 -13.92
CA ILE A 246 19.49 -7.36 -13.97
C ILE A 246 20.55 -6.94 -15.00
N ILE A 247 20.12 -6.34 -16.11
CA ILE A 247 21.01 -5.88 -17.19
C ILE A 247 21.49 -4.44 -16.92
N ARG A 248 20.58 -3.56 -16.50
CA ARG A 248 20.84 -2.11 -16.43
C ARG A 248 21.50 -1.65 -15.14
N ASN A 249 21.10 -2.21 -14.00
CA ASN A 249 21.63 -1.85 -12.69
C ASN A 249 21.75 -3.09 -11.77
N PRO A 250 22.75 -3.95 -12.00
CA PRO A 250 22.92 -5.18 -11.22
C PRO A 250 23.11 -4.93 -9.71
N SER A 251 23.61 -3.76 -9.31
CA SER A 251 23.79 -3.45 -7.88
C SER A 251 22.47 -3.35 -7.12
N ASP A 252 21.37 -2.96 -7.77
CA ASP A 252 20.06 -2.88 -7.11
C ASP A 252 19.47 -4.28 -6.89
N VAL A 253 19.73 -5.19 -7.84
CA VAL A 253 19.36 -6.60 -7.73
C VAL A 253 20.12 -7.30 -6.60
N GLU A 254 21.38 -6.96 -6.39
CA GLU A 254 22.22 -7.53 -5.34
C GLU A 254 21.74 -7.18 -3.91
N LYS A 255 21.13 -6.00 -3.74
CA LYS A 255 20.66 -5.51 -2.42
C LYS A 255 19.36 -6.15 -1.94
N ILE A 256 18.55 -6.71 -2.85
CA ILE A 256 17.20 -7.23 -2.54
C ILE A 256 17.18 -8.25 -1.39
N PRO A 257 18.06 -9.28 -1.34
CA PRO A 257 18.07 -10.23 -0.23
C PRO A 257 18.32 -9.58 1.13
N SER A 258 19.18 -8.56 1.18
CA SER A 258 19.48 -7.79 2.40
C SER A 258 18.27 -6.96 2.82
N MET A 259 17.62 -6.28 1.88
CA MET A 259 16.36 -5.55 2.12
C MET A 259 15.29 -6.50 2.68
N CYS A 260 15.06 -7.66 2.06
CA CYS A 260 14.05 -8.61 2.55
C CYS A 260 14.39 -9.19 3.93
N LYS A 261 15.68 -9.31 4.27
CA LYS A 261 16.11 -9.69 5.62
C LYS A 261 15.83 -8.59 6.66
N ALA A 262 15.98 -7.33 6.29
CA ALA A 262 15.62 -6.20 7.16
C ALA A 262 14.09 -6.11 7.34
N VAL A 263 13.32 -6.27 6.26
CA VAL A 263 11.85 -6.30 6.32
C VAL A 263 11.36 -7.46 7.19
N LYS A 264 11.99 -8.64 7.13
CA LYS A 264 11.67 -9.75 8.03
C LYS A 264 11.80 -9.35 9.50
N LYS A 265 12.92 -8.75 9.90
CA LYS A 265 13.15 -8.31 11.29
C LYS A 265 12.11 -7.27 11.71
N LEU A 266 11.80 -6.34 10.81
CA LEU A 266 10.77 -5.34 11.05
C LEU A 266 9.40 -6.00 11.26
N HIS A 267 9.04 -6.96 10.42
CA HIS A 267 7.82 -7.75 10.58
C HIS A 267 7.79 -8.50 11.92
N ASP A 268 8.90 -9.15 12.31
CA ASP A 268 9.00 -9.87 13.58
C ASP A 268 8.78 -8.95 14.80
N ILE A 269 9.28 -7.70 14.75
CA ILE A 269 9.04 -6.68 15.78
C ILE A 269 7.56 -6.28 15.83
N MET A 270 7.00 -6.01 14.65
CA MET A 270 5.63 -5.53 14.49
C MET A 270 4.59 -6.63 14.70
N LEU A 271 4.96 -7.90 14.66
CA LEU A 271 4.04 -9.04 14.74
C LEU A 271 3.16 -8.97 16.00
N PRO A 272 1.82 -8.94 15.91
CA PRO A 272 0.94 -8.82 17.07
C PRO A 272 1.01 -10.07 17.98
N ASN A 273 0.85 -9.87 19.29
CA ASN A 273 0.80 -10.94 20.28
C ASN A 273 -0.53 -11.71 20.23
N ARG A 274 -0.69 -12.57 19.23
CA ARG A 274 -1.95 -13.31 18.93
C ARG A 274 -2.56 -14.08 20.10
N ARG A 275 -1.76 -14.58 21.06
CA ARG A 275 -2.29 -15.30 22.25
C ARG A 275 -3.03 -14.39 23.23
N LYS A 276 -2.71 -13.09 23.25
CA LYS A 276 -3.35 -12.13 24.15
C LYS A 276 -4.62 -11.52 23.53
N ASN A 277 -4.65 -11.46 22.20
CA ASN A 277 -5.71 -10.81 21.44
C ASN A 277 -6.79 -11.76 20.88
N ILE A 278 -7.30 -12.69 21.71
CA ILE A 278 -8.42 -13.56 21.31
C ILE A 278 -9.75 -12.79 21.34
N ILE A 279 -9.90 -11.85 22.28
CA ILE A 279 -11.15 -11.10 22.51
C ILE A 279 -11.42 -10.09 21.37
N ASN A 280 -10.44 -9.32 20.90
CA ASN A 280 -10.70 -8.36 19.82
C ASN A 280 -10.94 -9.06 18.48
N ARG A 281 -10.34 -10.25 18.27
CA ARG A 281 -10.63 -11.11 17.12
C ARG A 281 -12.06 -11.65 17.12
N ILE A 282 -12.51 -12.14 18.28
CA ILE A 282 -13.91 -12.58 18.45
C ILE A 282 -14.87 -11.39 18.29
N GLY A 283 -14.51 -10.22 18.84
CA GLY A 283 -15.27 -8.98 18.67
C GLY A 283 -15.47 -8.59 17.20
N SER A 284 -14.38 -8.52 16.43
CA SER A 284 -14.41 -8.22 14.98
C SER A 284 -15.31 -9.19 14.20
N HIS A 285 -15.16 -10.50 14.41
CA HIS A 285 -15.98 -11.49 13.70
C HIS A 285 -17.46 -11.46 14.10
N ILE A 286 -17.78 -11.07 15.34
CA ILE A 286 -19.17 -10.89 15.77
C ILE A 286 -19.79 -9.67 15.09
N GLU A 287 -19.04 -8.57 14.93
CA GLU A 287 -19.52 -7.37 14.23
C GLU A 287 -19.72 -7.63 12.73
N GLU A 288 -18.75 -8.27 12.06
CA GLU A 288 -18.88 -8.69 10.66
C GLU A 288 -20.14 -9.55 10.45
N TRP A 289 -20.42 -10.48 11.37
CA TRP A 289 -21.60 -11.34 11.31
C TRP A 289 -22.92 -10.57 11.55
N LEU A 290 -22.89 -9.54 12.39
CA LEU A 290 -24.06 -8.71 12.70
C LEU A 290 -24.32 -7.66 11.61
N HIS A 291 -23.31 -7.24 10.84
CA HIS A 291 -23.44 -6.26 9.74
C HIS A 291 -23.72 -6.90 8.37
N GLN A 292 -23.59 -8.21 8.23
CA GLN A 292 -23.99 -8.97 7.03
C GLN A 292 -25.47 -9.43 7.04
N ARG A 293 -26.28 -9.00 8.01
CA ARG A 293 -27.75 -9.23 8.06
C ARG A 293 -28.51 -7.93 7.91
#